data_AF-A0A7Z7NH27-F1
#
_entry.id   AF-A0A7Z7NH27-F1
#
_cell.length_a   1.000
_cell.length_b   1.000
_cell.length_c   1.000
_cell.angle_alpha   90.00
_cell.angle_beta   90.00
_cell.angle_gamma   90.00
#
_symmetry.space_group_name_H-M   'P 1'
#
loop_
_entity.id
_entity.type
_entity.pdbx_description
1 polymer ?
#
loop_
_entity_poly.entity_id
_entity_poly.type
_entity_poly.pdbx_seq_one_letter_code
_entity_poly.pdbx_strand_id
1 'polypeptide(L)'
;MTKPMKMTPGTYLEVDDLNGGRKVALVCKDGVSFLDSLDVEKATPVVIHPIFNPVELGSMMAFAKARGLQDALRALVKYLRQQMDPSVDDPLMVMRALWLIAGKEEVIPPGYVPDEVVLRWACNAARQQADAALRLHGYAEQFHAVA
;
A
#
# COMPACT_ATOMS: atom_id res chain seq x y z
N MET A 1 21.87 0.18 20.45
CA MET A 1 21.11 -0.46 19.36
C MET A 1 19.66 -0.55 19.79
N THR A 2 18.77 0.19 19.16
CA THR A 2 17.31 0.03 19.34
C THR A 2 16.91 -1.32 18.75
N LYS A 3 16.09 -2.09 19.48
CA LYS A 3 15.58 -3.38 19.00
C LYS A 3 14.74 -3.12 17.74
N PRO A 4 14.92 -3.89 16.64
CA PRO A 4 14.12 -3.70 15.45
C PRO A 4 12.64 -3.88 15.79
N MET A 5 11.82 -2.97 15.28
CA MET A 5 10.38 -3.05 15.48
C MET A 5 9.85 -4.25 14.71
N LYS A 6 8.94 -5.01 15.34
CA LYS A 6 8.38 -6.23 14.75
C LYS A 6 6.90 -6.04 14.47
N MET A 7 6.52 -6.30 13.23
CA MET A 7 5.15 -6.27 12.71
C MET A 7 4.71 -7.67 12.28
N THR A 8 3.42 -7.88 12.06
CA THR A 8 2.91 -9.18 11.59
C THR A 8 3.36 -9.42 10.15
N PRO A 9 4.04 -10.54 9.85
CA PRO A 9 4.42 -10.86 8.48
C PRO A 9 3.21 -10.95 7.53
N GLY A 10 3.35 -10.42 6.32
CA GLY A 10 2.30 -10.49 5.29
C GLY A 10 1.10 -9.58 5.51
N THR A 11 1.13 -8.70 6.52
CA THR A 11 0.12 -7.64 6.68
C THR A 11 0.56 -6.37 5.97
N TYR A 12 -0.40 -5.46 5.77
CA TYR A 12 -0.12 -4.14 5.24
C TYR A 12 0.29 -3.18 6.34
N LEU A 13 1.13 -2.23 5.97
CA LEU A 13 1.69 -1.22 6.84
C LEU A 13 1.53 0.15 6.18
N GLU A 14 1.08 1.13 6.94
CA GLU A 14 1.12 2.53 6.55
C GLU A 14 2.39 3.17 7.11
N VAL A 15 3.14 3.86 6.27
CA VAL A 15 4.40 4.52 6.64
C VAL A 15 4.49 5.89 5.99
N ASP A 16 5.28 6.77 6.61
CA ASP A 16 5.70 8.04 5.99
C ASP A 16 6.53 7.72 4.74
N ASP A 17 6.25 8.43 3.65
CA ASP A 17 7.11 8.46 2.48
C ASP A 17 8.19 9.53 2.63
N LEU A 18 9.23 9.43 1.81
CA LEU A 18 10.38 10.36 1.86
C LEU A 18 10.05 11.77 1.32
N ASN A 19 8.87 11.96 0.76
CA ASN A 19 8.38 13.23 0.21
C ASN A 19 7.38 13.94 1.15
N GLY A 20 7.22 13.45 2.39
CA GLY A 20 6.33 14.05 3.40
C GLY A 20 4.87 13.60 3.31
N GLY A 21 4.56 12.59 2.49
CA GLY A 21 3.26 11.93 2.42
C GLY A 21 3.21 10.63 3.21
N ARG A 22 2.11 9.89 3.05
CA ARG A 22 1.90 8.55 3.63
C ARG A 22 1.65 7.55 2.51
N LYS A 23 2.19 6.35 2.64
CA LYS A 23 2.02 5.26 1.67
C LYS A 23 1.70 3.93 2.35
N VAL A 24 1.19 3.00 1.56
CA VAL A 24 0.98 1.61 2.00
C VAL A 24 2.07 0.70 1.44
N ALA A 25 2.61 -0.14 2.32
CA ALA A 25 3.63 -1.15 2.06
C ALA A 25 3.15 -2.54 2.53
N LEU A 26 3.89 -3.58 2.14
CA LEU A 26 3.69 -4.96 2.60
C LEU A 26 4.80 -5.37 3.57
N VAL A 27 4.45 -5.87 4.75
CA VAL A 27 5.42 -6.42 5.71
C VAL A 27 5.98 -7.74 5.17
N CYS A 28 7.30 -7.85 5.13
CA CYS A 28 8.02 -9.03 4.69
C CYS A 28 7.79 -10.23 5.62
N LYS A 29 8.19 -11.42 5.15
CA LYS A 29 8.13 -12.67 5.93
C LYS A 29 8.92 -12.61 7.25
N ASP A 30 9.95 -11.78 7.31
CA ASP A 30 10.77 -11.58 8.51
C ASP A 30 10.07 -10.78 9.64
N GLY A 31 9.00 -10.05 9.29
CA GLY A 31 8.28 -9.16 10.20
C GLY A 31 9.06 -7.92 10.65
N VAL A 32 10.24 -7.65 10.08
CA VAL A 32 11.12 -6.53 10.47
C VAL A 32 11.47 -5.62 9.29
N SER A 33 11.15 -6.04 8.06
CA SER A 33 11.25 -5.21 6.86
C SER A 33 9.90 -5.11 6.14
N PHE A 34 9.78 -4.14 5.24
CA PHE A 34 8.63 -3.96 4.35
C PHE A 34 9.07 -3.75 2.90
N LEU A 35 8.17 -4.02 1.96
CA LEU A 35 8.34 -3.78 0.52
C LEU A 35 7.27 -2.81 0.03
N ASP A 36 7.68 -1.91 -0.87
CA ASP A 36 6.78 -1.00 -1.57
C ASP A 36 6.46 -1.45 -3.01
N SER A 37 7.01 -2.58 -3.45
CA SER A 37 6.74 -3.22 -4.73
C SER A 37 6.68 -4.72 -4.55
N LEU A 38 5.77 -5.40 -5.28
CA LEU A 38 5.74 -6.86 -5.36
C LEU A 38 6.54 -7.41 -6.54
N ASP A 39 7.06 -6.52 -7.40
CA ASP A 39 8.01 -6.90 -8.44
C ASP A 39 9.34 -7.28 -7.78
N VAL A 40 9.60 -8.59 -7.68
CA VAL A 40 10.75 -9.15 -6.96
C VAL A 40 12.10 -8.69 -7.51
N GLU A 41 12.17 -8.29 -8.79
CA GLU A 41 13.39 -7.77 -9.39
C GLU A 41 13.63 -6.30 -9.03
N LYS A 42 12.60 -5.59 -8.56
CA LYS A 42 12.63 -4.14 -8.29
C LYS A 42 12.32 -3.77 -6.85
N ALA A 43 12.27 -4.74 -5.95
CA ALA A 43 11.85 -4.53 -4.57
C ALA A 43 13.03 -4.67 -3.61
N THR A 44 13.51 -3.54 -3.06
CA THR A 44 14.44 -3.54 -1.93
C THR A 44 13.64 -3.54 -0.62
N PRO A 45 13.80 -4.57 0.24
CA PRO A 45 13.23 -4.54 1.58
C PRO A 45 13.81 -3.39 2.39
N VAL A 46 12.94 -2.60 3.02
CA VAL A 46 13.31 -1.50 3.91
C VAL A 46 13.06 -1.92 5.36
N VAL A 47 14.04 -1.72 6.24
CA VAL A 47 13.87 -2.02 7.68
C VAL A 47 12.78 -1.13 8.27
N ILE A 48 11.85 -1.75 8.99
CA ILE A 48 10.81 -1.05 9.74
C ILE A 48 11.47 -0.28 10.88
N HIS A 49 11.44 1.06 10.79
CA HIS A 49 12.04 1.96 11.75
C HIS A 49 11.03 3.02 12.23
N PRO A 50 11.05 3.46 13.50
CA PRO A 50 10.11 4.47 14.03
C PRO A 50 10.10 5.81 13.28
N ILE A 51 11.19 6.14 12.57
CA ILE A 51 11.27 7.35 11.73
C ILE A 51 10.20 7.39 10.63
N PHE A 52 9.70 6.22 10.21
CA PHE A 52 8.65 6.11 9.19
C PHE A 52 7.24 6.18 9.78
N ASN A 53 7.10 6.47 11.08
CA ASN A 53 5.83 6.46 11.81
C ASN A 53 4.89 5.27 11.45
N PRO A 54 5.38 4.03 11.56
CA PRO A 54 4.69 2.85 11.05
C PRO A 54 3.37 2.55 11.78
N VAL A 55 2.29 2.32 11.02
CA VAL A 55 0.96 1.94 11.52
C VAL A 55 0.50 0.66 10.85
N GLU A 56 0.25 -0.39 11.64
CA GLU A 56 -0.19 -1.68 11.13
C GLU A 56 -1.65 -1.62 10.67
N LEU A 57 -1.89 -1.95 9.40
CA LEU A 57 -3.23 -1.96 8.79
C LEU A 57 -3.88 -3.35 8.85
N GLY A 58 -3.09 -4.40 9.09
CA GLY A 58 -3.54 -5.79 9.09
C GLY A 58 -3.71 -6.35 7.68
N SER A 59 -4.57 -7.36 7.51
CA SER A 59 -4.92 -7.89 6.18
C SER A 59 -5.93 -6.99 5.48
N MET A 60 -6.00 -7.05 4.14
CA MET A 60 -6.96 -6.26 3.35
C MET A 60 -8.41 -6.47 3.81
N MET A 61 -8.79 -7.70 4.13
CA MET A 61 -10.14 -8.02 4.62
C MET A 61 -10.38 -7.48 6.03
N ALA A 62 -9.38 -7.54 6.92
CA ALA A 62 -9.48 -6.98 8.26
C ALA A 62 -9.60 -5.45 8.21
N PHE A 63 -8.80 -4.79 7.38
CA PHE A 63 -8.86 -3.35 7.12
C PHE A 63 -10.23 -2.95 6.57
N ALA A 64 -10.70 -3.63 5.52
CA ALA A 64 -12.00 -3.36 4.91
C ALA A 64 -13.14 -3.50 5.93
N LYS A 65 -13.11 -4.55 6.77
CA LYS A 65 -14.11 -4.76 7.81
C LYS A 65 -14.06 -3.67 8.87
N ALA A 66 -12.87 -3.34 9.39
CA ALA A 66 -12.68 -2.33 10.43
C ALA A 66 -13.13 -0.93 10.00
N ARG A 67 -13.06 -0.64 8.69
CA ARG A 67 -13.45 0.64 8.10
C ARG A 67 -14.84 0.64 7.44
N GLY A 68 -15.58 -0.48 7.44
CA GLY A 68 -16.87 -0.58 6.75
C GLY A 68 -16.79 -0.52 5.21
N LEU A 69 -15.65 -0.87 4.62
CA LEU A 69 -15.33 -0.75 3.19
C LEU A 69 -15.47 -2.05 2.40
N GLN A 70 -16.22 -3.04 2.90
CA GLN A 70 -16.35 -4.34 2.23
C GLN A 70 -17.01 -4.21 0.85
N ASP A 71 -18.02 -3.33 0.74
CA ASP A 71 -18.66 -2.99 -0.54
C ASP A 71 -17.75 -2.19 -1.46
N ALA A 72 -17.01 -1.23 -0.92
CA ALA A 72 -15.99 -0.49 -1.68
C ALA A 72 -14.91 -1.40 -2.25
N LEU A 73 -14.43 -2.39 -1.47
CA LEU A 73 -13.47 -3.40 -1.94
C LEU A 73 -14.04 -4.24 -3.10
N ARG A 74 -15.30 -4.69 -2.99
CA ARG A 74 -15.98 -5.40 -4.08
C ARG A 74 -16.09 -4.54 -5.34
N ALA A 75 -16.47 -3.28 -5.19
CA ALA A 75 -16.59 -2.33 -6.29
C ALA A 75 -15.24 -2.06 -6.97
N LEU A 76 -14.18 -1.89 -6.18
CA LEU A 76 -12.80 -1.70 -6.66
C LEU A 76 -12.31 -2.89 -7.48
N VAL A 77 -12.44 -4.11 -6.95
CA VAL A 77 -12.03 -5.33 -7.68
C VAL A 77 -12.83 -5.49 -8.96
N LYS A 78 -14.14 -5.23 -8.93
CA LYS A 78 -14.99 -5.26 -10.13
C LYS A 78 -14.53 -4.23 -11.16
N TYR A 79 -14.25 -3.01 -10.74
CA TYR A 79 -13.78 -1.94 -11.61
C TYR A 79 -12.46 -2.31 -12.30
N LEU A 80 -11.46 -2.78 -11.56
CA LEU A 80 -10.16 -3.18 -12.12
C LEU A 80 -10.30 -4.31 -13.16
N ARG A 81 -11.14 -5.32 -12.86
CA ARG A 81 -11.43 -6.40 -13.82
C ARG A 81 -12.10 -5.88 -15.09
N GLN A 82 -13.02 -4.94 -14.98
CA GLN A 82 -13.70 -4.34 -16.14
C GLN A 82 -12.75 -3.52 -17.02
N GLN A 83 -11.74 -2.89 -16.42
CA GLN A 83 -10.69 -2.18 -17.16
C GLN A 83 -9.64 -3.12 -17.77
N MET A 84 -9.75 -4.44 -17.56
CA MET A 84 -8.69 -5.41 -17.86
C MET A 84 -7.33 -5.00 -17.29
N ASP A 85 -7.35 -4.33 -16.12
CA ASP A 85 -6.15 -3.78 -15.52
C ASP A 85 -5.37 -4.92 -14.84
N PRO A 86 -4.13 -5.21 -15.27
CA PRO A 86 -3.33 -6.30 -14.69
C PRO A 86 -3.03 -6.07 -13.20
N SER A 87 -3.16 -4.83 -12.73
CA SER A 87 -2.98 -4.48 -11.32
C SER A 87 -4.02 -5.11 -10.39
N VAL A 88 -5.10 -5.72 -10.91
CA VAL A 88 -6.03 -6.52 -10.08
C VAL A 88 -5.34 -7.71 -9.42
N ASP A 89 -4.30 -8.24 -10.06
CA ASP A 89 -3.51 -9.35 -9.54
C ASP A 89 -2.37 -8.88 -8.62
N ASP A 90 -2.21 -7.55 -8.45
CA ASP A 90 -1.32 -6.94 -7.46
C ASP A 90 -2.12 -6.59 -6.18
N PRO A 91 -2.07 -7.44 -5.14
CA PRO A 91 -2.79 -7.18 -3.90
C PRO A 91 -2.27 -5.94 -3.14
N LEU A 92 -1.05 -5.46 -3.39
CA LEU A 92 -0.55 -4.21 -2.81
C LEU A 92 -1.17 -3.00 -3.50
N MET A 93 -1.36 -3.04 -4.82
CA MET A 93 -2.10 -2.00 -5.56
C MET A 93 -3.54 -1.91 -5.06
N VAL A 94 -4.25 -3.04 -4.97
CA VAL A 94 -5.64 -3.07 -4.49
C VAL A 94 -5.75 -2.49 -3.08
N MET A 95 -4.83 -2.84 -2.17
CA MET A 95 -4.82 -2.29 -0.82
C MET A 95 -4.56 -0.79 -0.81
N ARG A 96 -3.61 -0.29 -1.61
CA ARG A 96 -3.32 1.16 -1.73
C ARG A 96 -4.55 1.95 -2.18
N ALA A 97 -5.23 1.47 -3.21
CA ALA A 97 -6.46 2.10 -3.69
C ALA A 97 -7.56 2.07 -2.62
N LEU A 98 -7.73 0.94 -1.92
CA LEU A 98 -8.70 0.83 -0.82
C LEU A 98 -8.37 1.79 0.35
N TRP A 99 -7.10 1.92 0.70
CA TRP A 99 -6.63 2.86 1.73
C TRP A 99 -6.86 4.32 1.33
N LEU A 100 -6.62 4.67 0.06
CA LEU A 100 -6.92 6.00 -0.47
C LEU A 100 -8.42 6.31 -0.44
N ILE A 101 -9.28 5.34 -0.77
CA ILE A 101 -10.74 5.47 -0.63
C ILE A 101 -11.11 5.71 0.83
N ALA A 102 -10.50 4.96 1.76
CA ALA A 102 -10.73 5.12 3.19
C ALA A 102 -10.37 6.51 3.71
N GLY A 103 -9.34 7.14 3.14
CA GLY A 103 -8.87 8.47 3.51
C GLY A 103 -9.61 9.63 2.83
N LYS A 104 -10.49 9.35 1.86
CA LYS A 104 -11.23 10.38 1.12
C LYS A 104 -12.47 10.88 1.88
N GLU A 105 -13.06 10.01 2.69
CA GLU A 105 -14.26 10.31 3.49
C GLU A 105 -13.89 10.40 4.97
N GLU A 106 -14.27 11.49 5.65
CA GLU A 106 -14.10 11.58 7.11
C GLU A 106 -14.95 10.54 7.85
N VAL A 107 -16.12 10.22 7.28
CA VAL A 107 -17.06 9.23 7.81
C VAL A 107 -17.55 8.35 6.67
N ILE A 108 -17.26 7.05 6.76
CA ILE A 108 -17.69 6.06 5.76
C ILE A 108 -19.12 5.62 6.11
N PRO A 109 -20.13 5.90 5.26
CA PRO A 109 -21.49 5.48 5.53
C PRO A 109 -21.62 3.94 5.45
N PRO A 110 -22.56 3.33 6.19
CA PRO A 110 -22.84 1.91 6.06
C PRO A 110 -23.18 1.53 4.62
N GLY A 111 -22.48 0.52 4.08
CA GLY A 111 -22.68 0.07 2.69
C GLY A 111 -22.11 1.04 1.65
N TYR A 112 -21.14 1.88 2.00
CA TYR A 112 -20.49 2.79 1.07
C TYR A 112 -19.95 2.08 -0.18
N VAL A 113 -20.38 2.57 -1.34
CA VAL A 113 -19.87 2.17 -2.65
C VAL A 113 -19.34 3.44 -3.33
N PRO A 114 -18.02 3.52 -3.60
CA PRO A 114 -17.44 4.65 -4.31
C PRO A 114 -17.93 4.65 -5.77
N ASP A 115 -18.16 5.85 -6.30
CA ASP A 115 -18.44 6.01 -7.72
C ASP A 115 -17.20 5.79 -8.59
N GLU A 116 -17.39 5.79 -9.92
CA GLU A 116 -16.30 5.57 -10.86
C GLU A 116 -15.22 6.66 -10.80
N VAL A 117 -15.59 7.89 -10.43
CA VAL A 117 -14.63 9.00 -10.31
C VAL A 117 -13.68 8.75 -9.15
N VAL A 118 -14.21 8.33 -8.00
CA VAL A 118 -13.43 7.96 -6.81
C VAL A 118 -12.58 6.72 -7.10
N LEU A 119 -13.14 5.70 -7.73
CA LEU A 119 -12.42 4.47 -8.09
C LEU A 119 -11.23 4.78 -9.02
N ARG A 120 -11.46 5.54 -10.09
CA ARG A 120 -10.40 5.94 -11.04
C ARG A 120 -9.32 6.76 -10.37
N TRP A 121 -9.70 7.73 -9.54
CA TRP A 121 -8.75 8.55 -8.79
C TRP A 121 -7.88 7.69 -7.86
N ALA A 122 -8.49 6.79 -7.08
CA ALA A 122 -7.78 5.95 -6.13
C ALA A 122 -6.80 5.00 -6.85
N CYS A 123 -7.19 4.42 -7.98
CA CYS A 123 -6.30 3.58 -8.79
C CYS A 123 -5.12 4.38 -9.35
N ASN A 124 -5.36 5.60 -9.85
CA ASN A 124 -4.29 6.45 -10.37
C ASN A 124 -3.30 6.88 -9.27
N ALA A 125 -3.81 7.26 -8.09
CA ALA A 125 -2.96 7.61 -6.96
C ALA A 125 -2.20 6.40 -6.39
N ALA A 126 -2.81 5.20 -6.39
CA ALA A 126 -2.13 3.96 -6.02
C ALA A 126 -0.97 3.62 -6.98
N ARG A 127 -1.17 3.82 -8.30
CA ARG A 127 -0.11 3.71 -9.30
C ARG A 127 1.03 4.70 -9.06
N GLN A 128 0.70 5.95 -8.74
CA GLN A 128 1.72 6.95 -8.41
C GLN A 128 2.57 6.55 -7.19
N GLN A 129 1.97 5.90 -6.18
CA GLN A 129 2.74 5.33 -5.06
C GLN A 129 3.66 4.19 -5.53
N ALA A 130 3.20 3.31 -6.42
CA ALA A 130 4.03 2.25 -6.99
C ALA A 130 5.20 2.82 -7.82
N ASP A 131 4.95 3.82 -8.67
CA ASP A 131 5.98 4.47 -9.48
C ASP A 131 7.00 5.24 -8.63
N ALA A 132 6.56 5.84 -7.52
CA ALA A 132 7.45 6.48 -6.55
C ALA A 132 8.37 5.46 -5.86
N ALA A 133 7.84 4.28 -5.52
CA ALA A 133 8.62 3.20 -4.93
C ALA A 133 9.73 2.70 -5.87
N LEU A 134 9.42 2.53 -7.16
CA LEU A 134 10.40 2.10 -8.16
C LEU A 134 11.53 3.12 -8.36
N ARG A 135 11.22 4.43 -8.29
CA ARG A 135 12.25 5.48 -8.37
C ARG A 135 13.21 5.43 -7.19
N LEU A 136 12.70 5.21 -5.97
CA LEU A 136 13.54 5.09 -4.77
C LEU A 136 14.46 3.87 -4.82
N HIS A 137 13.98 2.77 -5.40
CA HIS A 137 14.80 1.57 -5.63
C HIS A 137 15.97 1.88 -6.58
N GLY A 138 15.70 2.52 -7.73
CA GLY A 138 16.76 2.91 -8.67
C GLY A 138 17.83 3.84 -8.07
N TYR A 139 17.46 4.70 -7.11
CA TYR A 139 18.44 5.50 -6.36
C TYR A 139 19.25 4.65 -5.36
N ALA A 140 18.61 3.70 -4.66
CA ALA A 140 19.30 2.83 -3.69
C ALA A 140 20.33 1.89 -4.35
N GLU A 141 20.08 1.43 -5.58
CA GLU A 141 21.05 0.65 -6.36
C GLU A 141 22.28 1.48 -6.76
N GLN A 142 22.10 2.77 -7.11
CA GLN A 142 23.21 3.66 -7.46
C GLN A 142 24.20 3.88 -6.32
N PHE A 143 23.77 3.79 -5.05
CA PHE A 143 24.66 3.91 -3.89
C PHE A 143 25.33 2.58 -3.50
N HIS A 144 24.76 1.44 -3.88
CA HIS A 144 25.42 0.14 -3.68
C HIS A 144 26.47 -0.16 -4.76
N ALA A 145 26.36 0.41 -5.96
CA ALA A 145 27.32 0.23 -7.05
C ALA A 145 28.65 0.99 -6.86
N VAL A 146 28.78 1.81 -5.80
CA VAL A 146 29.96 2.65 -5.52
C VAL A 146 30.61 2.28 -4.16
N ALA A 147 30.24 1.15 -3.57
CA ALA A 147 30.83 0.63 -2.32
C ALA A 147 31.82 -0.52 -2.57
#